data_AF-A0A3M0XZR0-F1
#
_entry.id   AF-A0A3M0XZR0-F1
#
_cell.length_a   1.000
_cell.length_b   1.000
_cell.length_c   1.000
_cell.angle_alpha   90.00
_cell.angle_beta   90.00
_cell.angle_gamma   90.00
#
_symmetry.space_group_name_H-M   'P 1'
#
loop_
_entity.id
_entity.type
_entity.pdbx_description
1 polymer ?
#
loop_
_entity_poly.entity_id
_entity_poly.type
_entity_poly.pdbx_seq_one_letter_code
_entity_poly.pdbx_strand_id
1 'polypeptide(L)' 'MTDHNQGSAAETGHGPGDEGPVPIMQRVLDNPFLLLFLGVTIPTVLYLIWGIMEVAQIPIAE' A
#
# COMPACT_ATOMS: atom_id res chain seq x y z
N MET A 1 -50.15 38.06 7.72
CA MET A 1 -48.88 37.63 8.33
C MET A 1 -48.94 36.12 8.45
N THR A 2 -48.50 35.41 7.41
CA THR A 2 -48.43 33.95 7.37
C THR A 2 -47.10 33.62 6.75
N ASP A 3 -46.18 33.14 7.58
CA ASP A 3 -44.82 32.80 7.19
C ASP A 3 -44.85 31.74 6.09
N HIS A 4 -44.23 32.08 4.96
CA HIS A 4 -43.95 31.13 3.91
C HIS A 4 -42.86 30.19 4.42
N ASN A 5 -43.35 29.04 4.90
CA ASN A 5 -42.61 27.84 5.23
C ASN A 5 -41.45 27.64 4.26
N GLN A 6 -40.25 27.93 4.76
CA GLN A 6 -38.97 27.67 4.13
C GLN A 6 -38.97 26.17 3.77
N GLY A 7 -39.13 25.87 2.49
CA GLY A 7 -38.74 24.58 1.95
C GLY A 7 -37.25 24.45 2.18
N SER A 8 -36.90 23.88 3.34
CA SER A 8 -35.57 23.36 3.63
C SER A 8 -35.30 22.37 2.52
N ALA A 9 -34.60 22.85 1.50
CA ALA A 9 -33.92 22.00 0.55
C ALA A 9 -33.22 20.95 1.40
N ALA A 10 -33.66 19.71 1.27
CA ALA A 10 -32.83 18.59 1.63
C ALA A 10 -31.68 18.60 0.63
N GLU A 11 -30.77 19.57 0.78
CA GLU A 11 -29.38 19.36 0.47
C GLU A 11 -28.96 18.25 1.43
N THR A 12 -29.18 17.01 0.99
CA THR A 12 -28.36 15.89 1.42
C THR A 12 -26.95 16.27 1.04
N GLY A 13 -26.30 17.02 1.92
CA GLY A 13 -24.91 17.40 1.81
C GLY A 13 -24.12 16.11 1.74
N HIS A 14 -23.72 15.73 0.54
CA HIS A 14 -22.59 14.85 0.34
C HIS A 14 -21.36 15.69 0.74
N GLY A 15 -21.11 15.76 2.04
CA GLY A 15 -19.97 16.47 2.59
C GLY A 15 -18.68 15.86 2.03
N PRO A 16 -17.71 16.67 1.61
CA PRO A 16 -16.41 16.16 1.17
C PRO A 16 -15.67 15.61 2.40
N GLY A 17 -15.80 14.33 2.69
CA GLY A 17 -15.14 13.75 3.86
C GLY A 17 -15.55 12.34 4.27
N ASP A 18 -16.29 11.59 3.45
CA ASP A 18 -16.56 10.17 3.71
C ASP A 18 -15.33 9.31 3.35
N GLU A 19 -14.19 9.66 3.94
CA GLU A 19 -12.91 8.97 3.79
C GLU A 19 -12.76 8.02 4.99
N GLY A 20 -13.37 6.84 4.88
CA GLY A 20 -13.11 5.75 5.80
C GLY A 20 -11.60 5.46 5.94
N PRO A 21 -11.16 4.80 7.03
CA PRO A 21 -9.73 4.59 7.30
C PRO A 21 -9.00 4.00 6.09
N VAL A 22 -7.92 4.67 5.64
CA VAL A 22 -7.13 4.21 4.48
C VAL A 22 -6.63 2.79 4.75
N PRO A 23 -6.96 1.81 3.89
CA PRO A 23 -6.51 0.43 4.06
C PRO A 23 -4.98 0.34 4.13
N ILE A 24 -4.47 -0.45 5.07
CA ILE A 24 -3.01 -0.59 5.31
C ILE A 24 -2.29 -1.05 4.04
N MET A 25 -2.89 -1.96 3.27
CA MET A 25 -2.33 -2.44 2.02
C MET A 25 -2.15 -1.30 0.99
N GLN A 26 -3.08 -0.35 0.96
CA GLN A 26 -3.02 0.81 0.08
C GLN A 26 -1.88 1.74 0.48
N ARG A 27 -1.73 2.02 1.79
CA ARG A 27 -0.60 2.79 2.33
C ARG A 27 0.78 2.17 2.04
N VAL A 28 0.88 0.85 2.00
CA VAL A 28 2.14 0.17 1.63
C VAL A 28 2.44 0.36 0.14
N LEU A 29 1.42 0.31 -0.72
CA LEU A 29 1.56 0.49 -2.16
C LEU A 29 1.71 1.95 -2.61
N ASP A 30 1.19 2.90 -1.82
CA ASP A 30 1.25 4.34 -2.11
C ASP A 30 2.60 4.97 -1.75
N ASN A 31 3.47 4.27 -1.00
CA ASN A 31 4.78 4.76 -0.61
C ASN A 31 5.87 4.30 -1.60
N PRO A 32 6.39 5.18 -2.47
CA PRO A 32 7.33 4.78 -3.52
C PRO A 32 8.64 4.22 -2.96
N PHE A 33 9.10 4.69 -1.80
CA PHE A 33 10.29 4.14 -1.13
C PHE A 33 10.08 2.74 -0.57
N LEU A 34 8.86 2.43 -0.09
CA LEU A 34 8.52 1.07 0.35
C LEU A 34 8.45 0.12 -0.84
N LEU A 35 7.86 0.57 -1.95
CA LEU A 35 7.86 -0.18 -3.21
C LEU A 35 9.28 -0.40 -3.75
N LEU A 36 10.13 0.62 -3.73
CA LEU A 36 11.54 0.52 -4.13
C LEU A 36 12.28 -0.47 -3.22
N PHE A 37 12.16 -0.29 -1.90
CA PHE A 37 12.82 -1.15 -0.92
C PHE A 37 12.40 -2.61 -1.11
N LEU A 38 11.11 -2.88 -1.21
CA LEU A 38 10.60 -4.24 -1.44
C LEU A 38 11.06 -4.78 -2.81
N GLY A 39 11.04 -3.94 -3.84
CA GLY A 39 11.45 -4.29 -5.20
C GLY A 39 12.92 -4.64 -5.35
N VAL A 40 13.82 -4.05 -4.55
CA VAL A 40 15.25 -4.41 -4.52
C VAL A 40 15.49 -5.54 -3.52
N THR A 41 14.88 -5.49 -2.35
CA THR A 41 15.13 -6.47 -1.28
C THR A 41 14.70 -7.88 -1.68
N ILE A 42 13.55 -8.06 -2.33
CA ILE A 42 13.07 -9.37 -2.78
C ILE A 42 14.09 -10.08 -3.68
N PRO A 43 14.50 -9.51 -4.84
CA PRO A 43 15.48 -10.18 -5.70
C PRO A 43 16.83 -10.31 -5.00
N THR A 44 17.28 -9.31 -4.22
CA THR A 44 18.53 -9.42 -3.48
C THR A 44 18.54 -10.63 -2.54
N VAL A 45 17.51 -10.82 -1.72
CA VAL A 45 17.43 -11.95 -0.79
C VAL A 45 17.31 -13.27 -1.54
N LEU A 46 16.49 -13.34 -2.59
CA LEU A 46 16.35 -14.54 -3.43
C LEU A 46 17.70 -14.96 -4.05
N TYR A 47 18.40 -14.01 -4.69
CA TYR A 47 19.71 -14.26 -5.27
C TYR A 47 20.76 -14.58 -4.21
N LEU A 48 20.69 -13.98 -3.02
CA LEU A 48 21.60 -14.26 -1.94
C LEU A 48 21.44 -15.69 -1.44
N ILE A 49 20.20 -16.12 -1.17
CA ILE A 49 19.91 -17.49 -0.75
C ILE A 49 20.33 -18.48 -1.84
N TRP A 50 19.95 -18.21 -3.10
CA TRP A 50 20.33 -19.08 -4.21
C TRP A 50 21.85 -19.17 -4.36
N GLY A 51 22.57 -18.04 -4.35
CA GLY A 51 24.02 -18.02 -4.46
C GLY A 51 24.73 -18.73 -3.30
N ILE A 52 24.21 -18.62 -2.08
CA ILE A 52 24.75 -19.37 -0.94
C ILE A 52 24.54 -20.87 -1.12
N MET A 53 23.35 -21.29 -1.56
CA MET A 53 23.06 -22.70 -1.85
C MET A 53 23.97 -23.24 -2.96
N GLU A 54 24.19 -22.47 -4.03
CA GLU A 54 25.09 -22.82 -5.12
C GLU A 54 26.51 -23.07 -4.60
N VAL A 55 27.05 -22.11 -3.83
CA VAL A 55 28.42 -22.22 -3.26
C VAL A 55 28.54 -23.39 -2.29
N ALA A 56 27.53 -23.63 -1.46
CA ALA A 56 27.53 -24.75 -0.50
C ALA A 56 27.51 -26.12 -1.18
N GLN A 57 27.03 -26.20 -2.42
CA GLN A 57 26.96 -27.43 -3.21
C GLN A 57 28.23 -27.68 -4.05
N ILE A 58 29.15 -26.72 -4.13
CA ILE A 58 30.42 -26.92 -4.82
C ILE A 58 31.26 -27.93 -4.02
N PRO A 59 31.58 -29.11 -4.59
CA PRO A 59 32.44 -30.06 -3.93
C PRO A 59 33.84 -29.46 -3.82
N ILE A 60 34.41 -29.48 -2.62
CA ILE A 60 35.79 -29.07 -2.41
C ILE A 60 36.65 -30.18 -3.01
N ALA A 61 37.36 -29.86 -4.10
CA ALA A 61 38.27 -30.81 -4.72
C ALA A 61 39.43 -31.09 -3.76
N GLU A 62 39.57 -32.37 -3.39
CA GLU A 62 40.70 -32.92 -2.64
C GLU A 62 42.00 -32.85 -3.47
#